data_AF-A0A920EJZ8-F1
#
_entry.id   AF-A0A920EJZ8-F1
#
_cell.length_a   1.000
_cell.length_b   1.000
_cell.length_c   1.000
_cell.angle_alpha   90.00
_cell.angle_beta   90.00
_cell.angle_gamma   90.00
#
_symmetry.space_group_name_H-M   'P 1'
#
loop_
_entity.id
_entity.type
_entity.pdbx_description
1 polymer ?
#
loop_
_entity_poly.entity_id
_entity_poly.type
_entity_poly.pdbx_seq_one_letter_code
_entity_poly.pdbx_strand_id
1 'polypeptide(L)'
;MTTSTNGSERAMVPVGGYEDVTVLDILPVPLLKALIVRDTEMAQNLGCLELDEEDMGLYTYVCVGKHEYGSMLRDNLHRLRKKAECNAEIA
;
A
#
# COMPACT_ATOMS: atom_id res chain seq x y z
N MET A 1 6.95 28.17 -0.27
CA MET A 1 7.91 27.04 -0.25
C MET A 1 7.40 25.97 -1.19
N THR A 2 8.02 25.81 -2.36
CA THR A 2 7.72 24.67 -3.24
C THR A 2 8.74 23.59 -2.96
N THR A 3 8.40 22.60 -2.12
CA THR A 3 9.17 21.35 -2.04
C THR A 3 8.91 20.60 -3.33
N SER A 4 9.62 20.96 -4.40
CA SER A 4 9.55 20.22 -5.66
C SER A 4 10.14 18.84 -5.44
N THR A 5 9.31 17.82 -5.53
CA THR A 5 9.72 16.42 -5.59
C THR A 5 10.42 16.22 -6.96
N ASN A 6 11.65 16.71 -7.12
CA ASN A 6 12.44 16.71 -8.37
C ASN A 6 12.88 15.31 -8.84
N GLY A 7 12.03 14.31 -8.72
CA GLY A 7 12.29 12.94 -9.16
C GLY A 7 10.97 12.30 -9.53
N SER A 8 10.96 11.70 -10.71
CA SER A 8 9.86 10.90 -11.23
C SER A 8 9.53 9.73 -10.31
N GLU A 9 8.32 9.18 -10.43
CA GLU A 9 8.04 7.83 -9.92
C GLU A 9 9.11 6.86 -10.41
N ARG A 10 9.58 6.00 -9.51
CA ARG A 10 10.58 4.96 -9.79
C ARG A 10 10.02 3.63 -9.35
N ALA A 11 10.57 2.55 -9.90
CA ALA A 11 10.24 1.22 -9.40
C ALA A 11 10.50 1.12 -7.89
N MET A 12 9.63 0.41 -7.18
CA MET A 12 9.87 0.03 -5.79
C MET A 12 11.14 -0.83 -5.72
N VAL A 13 12.09 -0.44 -4.88
CA VAL A 13 13.31 -1.20 -4.61
C VAL A 13 13.23 -1.74 -3.18
N PRO A 14 13.14 -3.07 -2.97
CA PRO A 14 13.11 -3.66 -1.63
C PRO A 14 14.53 -3.76 -1.07
N VAL A 15 15.01 -2.68 -0.44
CA VAL A 15 16.37 -2.60 0.12
C VAL A 15 16.38 -2.85 1.64
N GLY A 16 15.59 -3.80 2.14
CA GLY A 16 15.53 -4.20 3.56
C GLY A 16 14.97 -3.16 4.55
N GLY A 17 14.90 -1.88 4.18
CA GLY A 17 14.45 -0.82 5.08
C GLY A 17 12.97 -0.87 5.41
N TYR A 18 12.15 -1.62 4.66
CA TYR A 18 10.73 -1.77 4.97
C TYR A 18 10.55 -2.72 6.16
N GLU A 19 11.31 -3.80 6.19
CA GLU A 19 11.31 -4.80 7.25
C GLU A 19 11.77 -4.23 8.59
N ASP A 20 12.72 -3.29 8.58
CA ASP A 20 13.24 -2.65 9.80
C ASP A 20 12.20 -1.72 10.48
N VAL A 21 11.26 -1.15 9.73
CA VAL A 21 10.24 -0.22 10.25
C VAL A 21 8.88 -0.88 10.44
N THR A 22 8.73 -2.12 9.99
CA THR A 22 7.49 -2.90 10.19
C THR A 22 7.39 -3.34 11.64
N VAL A 23 6.34 -2.87 12.32
CA VAL A 23 6.03 -3.24 13.71
C VAL A 23 5.06 -4.43 13.80
N LEU A 24 4.32 -4.68 12.72
CA LEU A 24 3.30 -5.73 12.63
C LEU A 24 3.88 -7.04 12.11
N ASP A 25 3.27 -8.18 12.45
CA ASP A 25 3.66 -9.50 11.92
C ASP A 25 3.11 -9.70 10.49
N ILE A 26 3.57 -8.88 9.56
CA ILE A 26 3.18 -8.88 8.15
C ILE A 26 4.42 -8.88 7.26
N LEU A 27 4.24 -9.29 6.01
CA LEU A 27 5.30 -9.20 5.00
C LEU A 27 5.16 -7.85 4.26
N PRO A 28 5.94 -6.81 4.63
CA PRO A 28 5.73 -5.46 4.10
C PRO A 28 6.03 -5.39 2.60
N VAL A 29 7.12 -5.98 2.14
CA VAL A 29 7.51 -5.92 0.73
C VAL A 29 6.45 -6.55 -0.19
N PRO A 30 5.94 -7.78 0.07
CA PRO A 30 4.82 -8.33 -0.67
C PRO A 30 3.56 -7.47 -0.62
N LEU A 31 3.23 -6.91 0.55
CA LEU A 31 2.03 -6.09 0.72
C LEU A 31 2.12 -4.80 -0.09
N LEU A 32 3.21 -4.05 0.05
CA LEU A 32 3.46 -2.81 -0.67
C LEU A 32 3.48 -3.06 -2.19
N LYS A 33 4.03 -4.19 -2.65
CA LYS A 33 3.99 -4.58 -4.06
C LYS A 33 2.57 -4.86 -4.55
N ALA A 34 1.76 -5.57 -3.75
CA ALA A 34 0.35 -5.81 -4.07
C ALA A 34 -0.43 -4.49 -4.15
N LEU A 35 -0.16 -3.53 -3.25
CA LEU A 35 -0.77 -2.20 -3.27
C LEU A 35 -0.42 -1.41 -4.54
N ILE A 36 0.86 -1.44 -4.97
CA ILE A 36 1.33 -0.75 -6.19
C ILE A 36 0.65 -1.32 -7.44
N VAL A 37 0.58 -2.65 -7.56
CA VAL A 37 -0.05 -3.32 -8.72
C VAL A 37 -1.59 -3.31 -8.61
N ARG A 38 -2.13 -2.85 -7.47
CA ARG A 38 -3.57 -2.82 -7.15
C ARG A 38 -4.22 -4.21 -7.14
N ASP A 39 -3.46 -5.20 -6.69
CA ASP A 39 -3.93 -6.56 -6.46
C ASP A 39 -4.63 -6.65 -5.11
N THR A 40 -5.97 -6.52 -5.14
CA THR A 40 -6.80 -6.53 -3.94
C THR A 40 -6.88 -7.91 -3.26
N GLU A 41 -6.72 -9.00 -3.99
CA GLU A 41 -6.81 -10.36 -3.43
C GLU A 41 -5.55 -10.70 -2.65
N MET A 42 -4.39 -10.40 -3.25
CA MET A 42 -3.12 -10.57 -2.56
C MET A 42 -3.01 -9.63 -1.35
N ALA A 43 -3.48 -8.38 -1.47
CA ALA A 43 -3.48 -7.42 -0.37
C ALA A 43 -4.35 -7.91 0.82
N GLN A 44 -5.51 -8.53 0.56
CA GLN A 44 -6.35 -9.13 1.61
C GLN A 44 -5.63 -10.25 2.36
N ASN A 45 -5.01 -11.17 1.62
CA ASN A 45 -4.28 -12.30 2.21
C ASN A 45 -3.08 -11.85 3.06
N LEU A 46 -2.54 -10.67 2.76
CA LEU A 46 -1.43 -10.05 3.47
C LEU A 46 -1.88 -9.12 4.61
N GLY A 47 -3.18 -9.05 4.90
CA GLY A 47 -3.71 -8.31 6.06
C GLY A 47 -4.00 -6.83 5.81
N CYS A 48 -4.22 -6.38 4.56
CA CYS A 48 -4.46 -4.95 4.27
C CYS A 48 -5.72 -4.36 4.93
N LEU A 49 -6.61 -5.20 5.48
CA LEU A 49 -7.86 -4.78 6.13
C LEU A 49 -7.66 -4.26 7.55
N GLU A 50 -6.54 -4.59 8.19
CA GLU A 50 -6.22 -4.18 9.56
C GLU A 50 -5.41 -2.88 9.61
N LEU A 51 -5.10 -2.31 8.44
CA LEU A 51 -4.23 -1.15 8.29
C LEU A 51 -5.03 0.09 7.92
N ASP A 52 -4.61 1.24 8.43
CA ASP A 52 -5.09 2.56 8.01
C ASP A 52 -3.99 3.34 7.27
N GLU A 53 -4.36 4.47 6.67
CA GLU A 53 -3.45 5.34 5.92
C GLU A 53 -2.28 5.85 6.79
N GLU A 54 -2.52 6.03 8.09
CA GLU A 54 -1.52 6.48 9.06
C GLU A 54 -0.39 5.44 9.26
N ASP A 55 -0.72 4.14 9.22
CA ASP A 55 0.25 3.05 9.37
C ASP A 55 1.23 3.00 8.18
N MET A 56 0.81 3.51 7.03
CA MET A 56 1.62 3.55 5.82
C MET A 56 2.66 4.68 5.80
N GLY A 57 2.59 5.62 6.75
CA GLY A 57 3.46 6.79 6.81
C GLY A 57 4.95 6.44 6.89
N LEU A 58 5.31 5.43 7.69
CA LEU A 58 6.69 4.96 7.81
C LEU A 58 7.21 4.34 6.51
N TYR A 59 6.38 3.60 5.79
CA TYR A 59 6.74 3.01 4.51
C TYR A 59 6.93 4.08 3.43
N THR A 60 6.08 5.09 3.38
CA THR A 60 6.23 6.25 2.48
C THR A 60 7.53 7.00 2.79
N TYR A 61 7.86 7.18 4.07
CA TYR A 61 9.08 7.87 4.51
C TYR A 61 10.36 7.12 4.08
N VAL A 62 10.40 5.80 4.24
CA VAL A 62 11.55 4.97 3.86
C VAL A 62 11.65 4.80 2.34
N CYS A 63 10.56 5.00 1.60
CA CYS A 63 10.51 4.77 0.16
C CYS A 63 11.42 5.71 -0.64
N VAL A 64 12.49 5.17 -1.22
CA VAL A 64 13.34 5.87 -2.19
C VAL A 64 12.63 6.18 -3.52
N GLY A 65 11.53 5.47 -3.80
CA GLY A 65 10.75 5.57 -5.03
C GLY A 65 9.67 6.65 -5.02
N LYS A 66 9.47 7.33 -3.88
CA LYS A 66 8.44 8.38 -3.69
C LYS A 66 7.01 7.89 -3.89
N HIS A 67 6.72 6.65 -3.48
CA HIS A 67 5.35 6.13 -3.51
C HIS A 67 4.60 6.60 -2.27
N GLU A 68 3.34 7.00 -2.47
CA GLU A 68 2.42 7.39 -1.39
C GLU A 68 1.54 6.20 -1.00
N TYR A 69 2.05 5.35 -0.12
CA TYR A 69 1.40 4.08 0.23
C TYR A 69 0.05 4.24 0.94
N GLY A 70 -0.14 5.32 1.70
CA GLY A 70 -1.44 5.62 2.34
C GLY A 70 -2.55 5.79 1.30
N SER A 71 -2.33 6.65 0.30
CA SER A 71 -3.29 6.84 -0.80
C SER A 71 -3.55 5.55 -1.59
N MET A 72 -2.52 4.74 -1.81
CA MET A 72 -2.64 3.45 -2.50
C MET A 72 -3.47 2.45 -1.69
N LEU A 73 -3.28 2.39 -0.37
CA LEU A 73 -4.08 1.57 0.52
C LEU A 73 -5.55 1.98 0.45
N ARG A 74 -5.85 3.27 0.55
CA ARG A 74 -7.21 3.80 0.47
C ARG A 74 -7.90 3.43 -0.84
N ASP A 75 -7.20 3.58 -1.97
CA ASP A 75 -7.66 3.17 -3.29
C ASP A 75 -8.01 1.68 -3.35
N ASN A 76 -7.15 0.83 -2.78
CA ASN A 76 -7.34 -0.62 -2.76
C ASN A 76 -8.53 -1.03 -1.87
N LEU A 77 -8.66 -0.44 -0.67
CA LEU A 77 -9.79 -0.67 0.23
C LEU A 77 -11.12 -0.24 -0.40
N HIS A 78 -11.13 0.90 -1.10
CA HIS A 78 -12.33 1.37 -1.80
C HIS A 78 -12.74 0.43 -2.93
N ARG A 79 -11.78 -0.08 -3.71
CA ARG A 79 -12.04 -1.08 -4.77
C ARG A 79 -12.62 -2.38 -4.19
N LEU A 80 -12.07 -2.82 -3.07
CA LEU A 80 -12.49 -4.03 -2.38
C LEU A 80 -13.90 -3.91 -1.83
N ARG A 81 -14.23 -2.77 -1.22
CA ARG A 81 -15.60 -2.44 -0.80
C ARG A 81 -16.58 -2.46 -1.96
N LYS A 82 -16.23 -1.81 -3.08
CA LYS A 82 -17.08 -1.79 -4.28
C LYS A 82 -17.30 -3.19 -4.87
N LYS A 83 -16.26 -4.04 -4.89
CA LYS A 83 -16.38 -5.45 -5.30
C LYS A 83 -17.35 -6.22 -4.39
N ALA A 84 -17.24 -6.02 -3.08
CA ALA A 84 -18.13 -6.67 -2.12
C ALA A 84 -19.59 -6.25 -2.30
N GLU A 85 -19.84 -4.95 -2.53
CA GLU A 85 -21.18 -4.41 -2.81
C GLU A 85 -21.75 -4.96 -4.13
N CYS A 86 -20.97 -5.00 -5.22
CA CYS A 86 -21.42 -5.54 -6.50
C CYS A 86 -21.75 -7.05 -6.43
N ASN A 87 -21.00 -7.82 -5.64
CA ASN A 87 -21.28 -9.25 -5.45
C ASN A 87 -22.58 -9.48 -4.67
N ALA A 88 -22.95 -8.57 -3.77
CA ALA A 88 -24.20 -8.65 -3.02
C ALA A 88 -25.44 -8.36 -3.90
N GLU A 89 -25.29 -7.61 -5.00
CA GLU A 89 -26.40 -7.32 -5.94
C GLU A 89 -26.63 -8.45 -6.96
N ILE A 90 -25.70 -9.40 -7.11
CA ILE A 90 -25.78 -10.51 -8.07
C ILE A 90 -26.29 -11.80 -7.39
N ALA A 91 -26.33 -11.85 -6.06
CA ALA A 91 -26.82 -12.98 -5.26
C ALA A 91 -28.30 -12.80 -4.87
#